data_AF-A0A0Q5GEE9-F1
#
_entry.id   AF-A0A0Q5GEE9-F1
#
_cell.length_a   1.000
_cell.length_b   1.000
_cell.length_c   1.000
_cell.angle_alpha   90.00
_cell.angle_beta   90.00
_cell.angle_gamma   90.00
#
_symmetry.space_group_name_H-M   'P 1'
#
loop_
_entity.id
_entity.type
_entity.pdbx_description
1 polymer ?
#
loop_
_entity_poly.entity_id
_entity_poly.type
_entity_poly.pdbx_seq_one_letter_code
_entity_poly.pdbx_strand_id
1 'polypeptide(L)'
;MATTTHRRTAAVRSLFLALVATAALPGGPAAASSVLVVGDAKETGSVTGTPSHTTRRASPAACADAFHARFAAIRENEFAALKGALGAEPGASDATLPGLLIFPPAGRAQPGGNAAALRTAADLAKARGRTVGPLDANARWIATRIREDLGDFLSQKETPFLCSGIDAYLTTLRAQAARIGQSPDRLAALVEIQREAARVSLDAARTALRPAPLPRFAPSDRPGEALVASNLRSSVGFQASEVYGPVMRVATRQDVGVSEGSSDPDLPPLKASEALASESDIARVIRDLSSRAETAGVLGGPAVAGTDPMQTGAIPAPGPSASDARPSLALLAALRQRLAQPAADPLQRADVVRALSDLEALDYLMAAAAAPSHPLPAALEATFSAIEKAHADSCGCKG
;
A
#
# COMPACT_ATOMS: atom_id res chain seq x y z
N MET A 1 -52.72 27.50 31.46
CA MET A 1 -52.98 26.92 30.12
C MET A 1 -51.63 26.57 29.49
N ALA A 2 -51.59 25.47 28.71
CA ALA A 2 -50.44 24.86 28.02
C ALA A 2 -49.61 23.81 28.81
N THR A 3 -50.26 22.66 28.98
CA THR A 3 -49.80 21.27 28.77
C THR A 3 -48.33 20.93 28.52
N THR A 4 -47.88 19.97 29.33
CA THR A 4 -46.79 18.99 29.21
C THR A 4 -46.68 18.24 27.88
N THR A 5 -45.45 17.91 27.47
CA THR A 5 -45.14 16.62 26.81
C THR A 5 -43.70 16.16 27.07
N HIS A 6 -43.56 15.17 27.95
CA HIS A 6 -42.43 14.25 28.00
C HIS A 6 -42.51 13.27 26.81
N ARG A 7 -41.37 12.96 26.18
CA ARG A 7 -41.21 11.71 25.43
C ARG A 7 -39.98 10.95 25.92
N ARG A 8 -40.26 9.75 26.44
CA ARG A 8 -39.35 8.64 26.70
C ARG A 8 -39.28 7.74 25.46
N THR A 9 -38.12 7.14 25.21
CA THR A 9 -37.87 5.76 24.71
C THR A 9 -36.34 5.55 24.79
N ALA A 10 -35.75 4.72 25.66
CA ALA A 10 -35.73 3.23 25.69
C ALA A 10 -35.25 2.64 24.34
N ALA A 11 -34.35 1.67 24.20
CA ALA A 11 -33.54 0.79 25.07
C ALA A 11 -32.38 0.23 24.19
N VAL A 12 -31.14 0.10 24.71
CA VAL A 12 -30.47 -1.15 25.15
C VAL A 12 -30.23 -2.24 24.09
N ARG A 13 -28.93 -2.39 23.76
CA ARG A 13 -28.07 -3.59 23.62
C ARG A 13 -28.66 -4.91 23.05
N SER A 14 -27.97 -5.48 22.05
CA SER A 14 -27.15 -6.73 22.15
C SER A 14 -27.23 -7.65 20.92
N LEU A 15 -26.07 -8.29 20.67
CA LEU A 15 -25.85 -9.58 19.97
C LEU A 15 -26.05 -9.63 18.44
N PHE A 16 -24.92 -9.65 17.72
CA PHE A 16 -24.79 -10.46 16.51
C PHE A 16 -23.71 -11.53 16.77
N LEU A 17 -24.17 -12.76 16.91
CA LEU A 17 -23.33 -13.96 17.00
C LEU A 17 -23.54 -14.76 15.72
N ALA A 18 -22.42 -15.16 15.14
CA ALA A 18 -22.29 -15.84 13.87
C ALA A 18 -22.87 -17.27 13.89
N LEU A 19 -23.44 -17.71 12.76
CA LEU A 19 -23.39 -19.10 12.33
C LEU A 19 -23.88 -19.20 10.87
N VAL A 20 -22.94 -19.37 9.94
CA VAL A 20 -23.22 -20.04 8.66
C VAL A 20 -22.24 -21.19 8.55
N ALA A 21 -22.80 -22.39 8.58
CA ALA A 21 -22.16 -23.65 8.27
C ALA A 21 -22.20 -23.90 6.76
N THR A 22 -21.15 -24.52 6.23
CA THR A 22 -21.07 -25.48 5.11
C THR A 22 -19.57 -25.65 4.78
N ALA A 23 -19.01 -26.78 4.35
CA ALA A 23 -19.36 -28.19 4.29
C ALA A 23 -18.09 -28.94 3.81
N ALA A 24 -18.01 -30.24 4.12
CA ALA A 24 -17.36 -31.33 3.36
C ALA A 24 -15.81 -31.47 3.25
N LEU A 25 -15.34 -32.62 3.77
CA LEU A 25 -14.13 -33.42 3.50
C LEU A 25 -14.04 -33.87 2.00
N PRO A 26 -12.91 -34.37 1.41
CA PRO A 26 -12.02 -35.40 2.00
C PRO A 26 -10.52 -35.39 1.59
N GLY A 27 -9.74 -36.32 2.18
CA GLY A 27 -8.57 -36.91 1.51
C GLY A 27 -7.22 -36.72 2.21
N GLY A 28 -6.92 -37.56 3.19
CA GLY A 28 -5.55 -37.75 3.67
C GLY A 28 -4.81 -38.81 2.86
N PRO A 29 -3.51 -38.66 2.60
CA PRO A 29 -2.64 -39.80 2.34
C PRO A 29 -1.99 -40.28 3.64
N ALA A 30 -2.07 -41.61 3.80
CA ALA A 30 -1.39 -42.39 4.80
C ALA A 30 0.15 -42.32 4.67
N ALA A 31 0.84 -42.32 5.80
CA ALA A 31 2.18 -42.86 5.96
C ALA A 31 2.31 -43.29 7.43
N ALA A 32 2.02 -44.56 7.72
CA ALA A 32 3.00 -45.64 7.85
C ALA A 32 3.66 -45.63 9.24
N SER A 33 2.99 -46.35 10.15
CA SER A 33 3.56 -46.93 11.35
C SER A 33 4.78 -47.79 11.01
N SER A 34 5.96 -47.39 11.48
CA SER A 34 7.17 -48.21 11.44
C SER A 34 7.24 -49.06 12.70
N VAL A 35 7.09 -50.37 12.50
CA VAL A 35 7.30 -51.43 13.48
C VAL A 35 8.82 -51.67 13.62
N LEU A 36 9.33 -51.58 14.83
CA LEU A 36 10.69 -52.02 15.17
C LEU A 36 10.77 -53.55 15.07
N VAL A 37 11.45 -54.04 14.04
CA VAL A 37 11.95 -55.41 13.98
C VAL A 37 13.33 -55.42 14.63
N VAL A 38 13.44 -56.08 15.78
CA VAL A 38 14.71 -56.45 16.40
C VAL A 38 15.23 -57.68 15.64
N GLY A 39 16.35 -57.51 14.94
CA GLY A 39 17.10 -58.60 14.33
C GLY A 39 18.55 -58.57 14.81
N ASP A 40 18.92 -59.59 15.57
CA ASP A 40 20.31 -59.95 15.89
C ASP A 40 21.02 -60.41 14.61
N ALA A 41 22.15 -59.80 14.28
CA ALA A 41 23.14 -60.41 13.40
C ALA A 41 24.55 -59.88 13.71
N LYS A 42 25.41 -60.85 14.00
CA LYS A 42 26.81 -60.77 14.39
C LYS A 42 27.71 -60.66 13.13
N GLU A 43 28.91 -60.12 13.35
CA GLU A 43 30.15 -60.23 12.55
C GLU A 43 30.57 -59.07 11.64
N THR A 44 31.48 -58.26 12.21
CA THR A 44 32.80 -57.82 11.71
C THR A 44 32.97 -57.40 10.25
N GLY A 45 33.25 -56.10 10.07
CA GLY A 45 33.98 -55.53 8.94
C GLY A 45 34.70 -54.26 9.38
N SER A 46 35.99 -54.38 9.67
CA SER A 46 36.88 -53.26 10.02
C SER A 46 37.13 -52.39 8.79
N VAL A 47 36.42 -51.27 8.69
CA VAL A 47 36.76 -50.17 7.79
C VAL A 47 37.32 -49.03 8.64
N THR A 48 38.60 -48.74 8.47
CA THR A 48 39.27 -47.54 8.96
C THR A 48 38.57 -46.32 8.37
N GLY A 49 37.61 -45.79 9.13
CA GLY A 49 36.98 -44.50 8.86
C GLY A 49 37.94 -43.36 9.18
N THR A 50 38.19 -42.53 8.18
CA THR A 50 38.58 -41.13 8.28
C THR A 50 37.84 -40.49 9.48
N PRO A 51 38.46 -39.61 10.29
CA PRO A 51 37.74 -38.96 11.38
C PRO A 51 36.66 -38.07 10.80
N SER A 52 35.44 -38.62 10.68
CA SER A 52 34.23 -37.83 10.58
C SER A 52 34.23 -36.96 11.82
N HIS A 53 34.43 -35.65 11.63
CA HIS A 53 34.09 -34.65 12.61
C HIS A 53 32.60 -34.83 12.91
N THR A 54 32.32 -35.67 13.89
CA THR A 54 31.02 -35.74 14.54
C THR A 54 30.90 -34.43 15.27
N THR A 55 30.27 -33.45 14.64
CA THR A 55 29.62 -32.36 15.37
C THR A 55 28.65 -33.05 16.33
N ARG A 56 29.12 -33.28 17.54
CA ARG A 56 28.37 -33.91 18.62
C ARG A 56 27.16 -33.04 18.85
N ARG A 57 25.99 -33.49 18.38
CA ARG A 57 24.73 -32.76 18.55
C ARG A 57 24.59 -32.48 20.05
N ALA A 58 24.60 -31.20 20.41
CA ALA A 58 24.45 -30.80 21.80
C ALA A 58 23.17 -31.43 22.36
N SER A 59 23.23 -31.94 23.60
CA SER A 59 22.02 -32.42 24.25
C SER A 59 21.04 -31.26 24.43
N PRO A 60 19.72 -31.49 24.43
CA PRO A 60 18.74 -30.43 24.66
C PRO A 60 18.99 -29.64 25.96
N ALA A 61 19.50 -30.30 27.01
CA ALA A 61 19.93 -29.63 28.24
C ALA A 61 21.14 -28.71 27.99
N ALA A 62 22.23 -29.22 27.40
CA ALA A 62 23.41 -28.38 27.11
C ALA A 62 23.09 -27.20 26.19
N CYS A 63 22.15 -27.37 25.26
CA CYS A 63 21.58 -26.30 24.44
C CYS A 63 20.89 -25.25 25.30
N ALA A 64 20.00 -25.68 26.19
CA ALA A 64 19.22 -24.80 27.05
C ALA A 64 20.13 -24.00 27.97
N ASP A 65 21.14 -24.63 28.57
CA ASP A 65 22.10 -23.99 29.48
C ASP A 65 22.92 -22.93 28.73
N ALA A 66 23.46 -23.27 27.56
CA ALA A 66 24.23 -22.36 26.73
C ALA A 66 23.39 -21.18 26.22
N PHE A 67 22.13 -21.42 25.86
CA PHE A 67 21.20 -20.39 25.41
C PHE A 67 20.75 -19.49 26.56
N HIS A 68 20.42 -20.06 27.71
CA HIS A 68 20.04 -19.33 28.93
C HIS A 68 21.16 -18.42 29.41
N ALA A 69 22.42 -18.88 29.32
CA ALA A 69 23.60 -18.07 29.64
C ALA A 69 23.70 -16.77 28.81
N ARG A 70 23.04 -16.69 27.64
CA ARG A 70 22.99 -15.47 26.81
C ARG A 70 21.93 -14.46 27.26
N PHE A 71 20.96 -14.85 28.08
CA PHE A 71 19.82 -14.01 28.44
C PHE A 71 20.25 -12.74 29.19
N ALA A 72 21.26 -12.83 30.05
CA ALA A 72 21.78 -11.66 30.77
C ALA A 72 22.29 -10.58 29.81
N ALA A 73 23.10 -10.96 28.82
CA ALA A 73 23.63 -10.03 27.83
C ALA A 73 22.52 -9.40 26.97
N ILE A 74 21.53 -10.18 26.54
CA ILE A 74 20.38 -9.66 25.76
C ILE A 74 19.56 -8.68 26.61
N ARG A 75 19.38 -8.98 27.90
CA ARG A 75 18.66 -8.12 28.84
C ARG A 75 19.33 -6.78 29.06
N GLU A 76 20.65 -6.78 29.17
CA GLU A 76 21.46 -5.59 29.47
C GLU A 76 21.61 -4.67 28.26
N ASN A 77 21.59 -5.22 27.04
CA ASN A 77 21.82 -4.47 25.81
C ASN A 77 20.51 -4.23 25.03
N GLU A 78 20.08 -5.19 24.21
CA GLU A 78 18.99 -5.02 23.25
C GLU A 78 17.65 -4.78 23.95
N PHE A 79 17.34 -5.56 24.99
CA PHE A 79 16.09 -5.39 25.73
C PHE A 79 16.07 -4.09 26.56
N ALA A 80 17.22 -3.65 27.07
CA ALA A 80 17.34 -2.34 27.73
C ALA A 80 17.10 -1.19 26.74
N ALA A 81 17.66 -1.29 25.53
CA ALA A 81 17.39 -0.34 24.44
C ALA A 81 15.90 -0.34 24.04
N LEU A 82 15.25 -1.50 23.99
CA LEU A 82 13.81 -1.61 23.76
C LEU A 82 12.99 -0.88 24.84
N LYS A 83 13.36 -1.02 26.12
CA LYS A 83 12.71 -0.28 27.22
C LYS A 83 12.85 1.23 27.05
N GLY A 84 14.05 1.70 26.68
CA GLY A 84 14.29 3.11 26.37
C GLY A 84 13.45 3.61 25.20
N ALA A 85 13.38 2.82 24.13
CA ALA A 85 12.62 3.15 22.93
C ALA A 85 11.10 3.19 23.14
N LEU A 86 10.56 2.46 24.13
CA LEU A 86 9.16 2.54 24.54
C LEU A 86 8.81 3.83 25.30
N GLY A 87 9.80 4.43 25.97
CA GLY A 87 9.66 5.73 26.63
C GLY A 87 9.93 6.91 25.69
N ALA A 88 10.24 6.66 24.41
CA ALA A 88 10.42 7.73 23.43
C ALA A 88 9.07 8.40 23.17
N GLU A 89 9.05 9.73 23.29
CA GLU A 89 7.84 10.50 23.01
C GLU A 89 7.46 10.37 21.53
N PRO A 90 6.16 10.24 21.23
CA PRO A 90 5.70 10.26 19.85
C PRO A 90 6.06 11.62 19.23
N GLY A 91 6.37 11.61 17.94
CA GLY A 91 6.72 12.83 17.23
C GLY A 91 5.58 13.85 17.25
N ALA A 92 5.94 15.12 17.05
CA ALA A 92 4.97 16.20 16.98
C ALA A 92 3.97 15.95 15.84
N SER A 93 2.68 16.10 16.13
CA SER A 93 1.64 16.21 15.11
C SER A 93 1.64 17.61 14.52
N ASP A 94 1.48 17.75 13.22
CA ASP A 94 1.40 19.05 12.56
C ASP A 94 -0.04 19.58 12.62
N ALA A 95 -0.26 20.63 13.41
CA ALA A 95 -1.58 21.24 13.58
C ALA A 95 -2.12 21.91 12.31
N THR A 96 -1.27 22.20 11.33
CA THR A 96 -1.67 22.79 10.04
C THR A 96 -2.34 21.78 9.12
N LEU A 97 -2.12 20.47 9.36
CA LEU A 97 -2.69 19.41 8.55
C LEU A 97 -4.18 19.17 8.89
N PRO A 98 -5.00 18.86 7.87
CA PRO A 98 -6.45 18.72 8.02
C PRO A 98 -6.89 17.60 8.97
N GLY A 99 -6.02 16.62 9.26
CA GLY A 99 -6.37 15.47 10.11
C GLY A 99 -7.20 14.40 9.39
N LEU A 100 -7.47 14.57 8.10
CA LEU A 100 -8.21 13.65 7.22
C LEU A 100 -7.72 13.88 5.79
N LEU A 101 -7.97 12.91 4.90
CA LEU A 101 -7.73 13.12 3.47
C LEU A 101 -8.72 14.16 2.90
N ILE A 102 -8.19 15.14 2.16
CA ILE A 102 -8.94 16.16 1.43
C ILE A 102 -9.77 15.49 0.34
N PHE A 103 -9.24 14.49 -0.35
CA PHE A 103 -9.95 13.68 -1.33
C PHE A 103 -9.97 12.23 -0.85
N PRO A 104 -11.11 11.75 -0.30
CA PRO A 104 -11.21 10.36 0.13
C PRO A 104 -11.09 9.42 -1.08
N PRO A 105 -10.39 8.29 -0.95
CA PRO A 105 -10.21 7.35 -2.04
C PRO A 105 -11.57 6.81 -2.49
N ALA A 106 -11.77 6.71 -3.81
CA ALA A 106 -13.00 6.20 -4.37
C ALA A 106 -13.24 4.75 -3.88
N GLY A 107 -14.42 4.48 -3.32
CA GLY A 107 -14.77 3.22 -2.64
C GLY A 107 -14.84 1.96 -3.50
N ARG A 108 -14.24 1.95 -4.69
CA ARG A 108 -14.06 0.73 -5.49
C ARG A 108 -12.92 -0.10 -4.88
N ALA A 109 -13.08 -1.42 -4.91
CA ALA A 109 -12.02 -2.34 -4.51
C ALA A 109 -10.73 -2.03 -5.30
N GLN A 110 -9.69 -1.61 -4.58
CA GLN A 110 -8.39 -1.34 -5.18
C GLN A 110 -7.59 -2.65 -5.27
N PRO A 111 -6.94 -2.93 -6.41
CA PRO A 111 -6.17 -4.15 -6.56
C PRO A 111 -4.94 -4.15 -5.63
N GLY A 112 -4.70 -5.29 -4.98
CA GLY A 112 -3.43 -5.62 -4.33
C GLY A 112 -2.91 -4.61 -3.29
N GLY A 113 -1.62 -4.30 -3.38
CA GLY A 113 -0.88 -3.47 -2.43
C GLY A 113 -1.36 -2.01 -2.33
N ASN A 114 -2.09 -1.50 -3.34
CA ASN A 114 -2.61 -0.13 -3.34
C ASN A 114 -3.58 0.12 -2.17
N ALA A 115 -4.40 -0.87 -1.82
CA ALA A 115 -5.30 -0.78 -0.67
C ALA A 115 -4.55 -0.63 0.66
N ALA A 116 -3.33 -1.17 0.78
CA ALA A 116 -2.50 -1.00 1.97
C ALA A 116 -1.83 0.37 2.02
N ALA A 117 -1.40 0.89 0.86
CA ALA A 117 -0.83 2.23 0.73
C ALA A 117 -1.85 3.31 1.10
N LEU A 118 -3.05 3.25 0.53
CA LEU A 118 -4.13 4.19 0.83
C LEU A 118 -4.58 4.16 2.29
N ARG A 119 -4.66 2.98 2.92
CA ARG A 119 -4.95 2.85 4.36
C ARG A 119 -3.87 3.52 5.20
N THR A 120 -2.61 3.26 4.87
CA THR A 120 -1.46 3.87 5.57
C THR A 120 -1.45 5.39 5.42
N ALA A 121 -1.71 5.90 4.21
CA ALA A 121 -1.85 7.34 3.97
C ALA A 121 -3.01 7.96 4.75
N ALA A 122 -4.16 7.28 4.83
CA ALA A 122 -5.30 7.75 5.62
C ALA A 122 -4.99 7.78 7.12
N ASP A 123 -4.26 6.80 7.65
CA ASP A 123 -3.86 6.78 9.05
C ASP A 123 -2.81 7.86 9.36
N LEU A 124 -1.89 8.15 8.42
CA LEU A 124 -0.96 9.28 8.51
C LEU A 124 -1.68 10.63 8.48
N ALA A 125 -2.70 10.78 7.62
CA ALA A 125 -3.53 11.98 7.58
C ALA A 125 -4.27 12.19 8.91
N LYS A 126 -4.88 11.14 9.48
CA LYS A 126 -5.49 11.17 10.83
C LYS A 126 -4.51 11.53 11.93
N ALA A 127 -3.29 10.98 11.83
CA ALA A 127 -2.21 11.28 12.75
C ALA A 127 -1.58 12.67 12.50
N ARG A 128 -2.08 13.45 11.54
CA ARG A 128 -1.55 14.76 11.15
C ARG A 128 -0.05 14.70 10.86
N GLY A 129 0.33 13.78 9.98
CA GLY A 129 1.73 13.62 9.54
C GLY A 129 2.66 13.02 10.61
N ARG A 130 2.14 12.66 11.79
CA ARG A 130 2.93 12.00 12.82
C ARG A 130 3.31 10.59 12.36
N THR A 131 4.59 10.38 12.15
CA THR A 131 5.20 9.12 11.68
C THR A 131 5.99 8.43 12.78
N VAL A 132 6.31 9.17 13.83
CA VAL A 132 7.16 8.76 14.94
C VAL A 132 6.28 8.26 16.08
N GLY A 133 6.28 6.95 16.28
CA GLY A 133 5.69 6.28 17.44
C GLY A 133 4.46 5.44 17.10
N PRO A 134 4.01 4.63 18.06
CA PRO A 134 2.76 3.89 17.94
C PRO A 134 1.60 4.87 17.70
N LEU A 135 1.02 4.80 16.50
CA LEU A 135 0.09 5.80 15.97
C LEU A 135 -1.21 5.90 16.80
N ASP A 136 -1.59 4.82 17.48
CA ASP A 136 -2.81 4.70 18.28
C ASP A 136 -2.58 4.02 19.66
N ALA A 137 -3.63 3.99 20.48
CA ALA A 137 -3.60 3.36 21.79
C ALA A 137 -3.38 1.83 21.71
N ASN A 138 -3.85 1.21 20.63
CA ASN A 138 -3.71 -0.23 20.41
C ASN A 138 -2.26 -0.61 20.13
N ALA A 139 -1.56 0.11 19.27
CA ALA A 139 -0.13 -0.08 18.98
C ALA A 139 0.72 0.12 20.24
N ARG A 140 0.39 1.09 21.10
CA ARG A 140 1.05 1.28 22.41
C ARG A 140 0.83 0.08 23.33
N TRP A 141 -0.40 -0.41 23.40
CA TRP A 141 -0.73 -1.59 24.19
C TRP A 141 -0.01 -2.84 23.68
N ILE A 142 -0.03 -3.09 22.36
CA ILE A 142 0.70 -4.21 21.73
C ILE A 142 2.19 -4.10 22.04
N ALA A 143 2.80 -2.92 21.89
CA ALA A 143 4.23 -2.74 22.17
C ALA A 143 4.58 -3.00 23.64
N THR A 144 3.71 -2.54 24.56
CA THR A 144 3.87 -2.79 26.00
C THR A 144 3.75 -4.28 26.30
N ARG A 145 2.80 -4.97 25.66
CA ARG A 145 2.57 -6.40 25.81
C ARG A 145 3.74 -7.23 25.28
N ILE A 146 4.26 -6.91 24.09
CA ILE A 146 5.45 -7.58 23.53
C ILE A 146 6.65 -7.38 24.47
N ARG A 147 6.85 -6.19 25.03
CA ARG A 147 7.91 -5.94 26.01
C ARG A 147 7.75 -6.80 27.27
N GLU A 148 6.53 -6.93 27.79
CA GLU A 148 6.25 -7.78 28.95
C GLU A 148 6.54 -9.25 28.62
N ASP A 149 6.00 -9.76 27.51
CA ASP A 149 6.22 -11.15 27.09
C ASP A 149 7.71 -11.45 26.85
N LEU A 150 8.47 -10.52 26.25
CA LEU A 150 9.93 -10.62 26.12
C LEU A 150 10.65 -10.55 27.47
N GLY A 151 10.19 -9.70 28.38
CA GLY A 151 10.75 -9.59 29.73
C GLY A 151 10.57 -10.87 30.53
N ASP A 152 9.37 -11.45 30.46
CA ASP A 152 9.03 -12.72 31.08
C ASP A 152 9.89 -13.83 30.47
N PHE A 153 9.95 -13.93 29.14
CA PHE A 153 10.78 -14.90 28.42
C PHE A 153 12.26 -14.83 28.84
N LEU A 154 12.86 -13.65 28.84
CA LEU A 154 14.27 -13.45 29.22
C LEU A 154 14.54 -13.60 30.72
N SER A 155 13.49 -13.70 31.55
CA SER A 155 13.58 -13.94 32.99
C SER A 155 13.29 -15.40 33.38
N GLN A 156 12.92 -16.24 32.41
CA GLN A 156 12.65 -17.66 32.65
C GLN A 156 13.88 -18.33 33.27
N LYS A 157 13.62 -19.28 34.16
CA LYS A 157 14.66 -20.17 34.66
C LYS A 157 15.09 -21.11 33.54
N GLU A 158 16.31 -21.60 33.65
CA GLU A 158 16.80 -22.67 32.79
C GLU A 158 15.84 -23.85 32.84
N THR A 159 15.40 -24.31 31.68
CA THR A 159 14.59 -25.52 31.54
C THR A 159 15.04 -26.30 30.31
N PRO A 160 14.96 -27.64 30.32
CA PRO A 160 15.38 -28.46 29.18
C PRO A 160 14.63 -28.17 27.86
N PHE A 161 13.50 -27.46 27.92
CA PHE A 161 12.64 -27.15 26.77
C PHE A 161 12.83 -25.73 26.24
N LEU A 162 13.74 -24.93 26.83
CA LEU A 162 13.93 -23.52 26.49
C LEU A 162 14.29 -23.31 25.01
N CYS A 163 15.06 -24.24 24.41
CA CYS A 163 15.46 -24.18 23.00
C CYS A 163 14.31 -24.51 22.02
N SER A 164 13.15 -24.98 22.49
CA SER A 164 12.06 -25.47 21.62
C SER A 164 11.07 -24.36 21.24
N GLY A 165 10.65 -24.33 19.97
CA GLY A 165 9.58 -23.45 19.50
C GLY A 165 9.94 -21.95 19.35
N ILE A 166 11.22 -21.57 19.51
CA ILE A 166 11.68 -20.17 19.42
C ILE A 166 11.35 -19.56 18.05
N ASP A 167 11.58 -20.29 16.96
CA ASP A 167 11.28 -19.80 15.60
C ASP A 167 9.80 -19.41 15.45
N ALA A 168 8.88 -20.23 15.95
CA ALA A 168 7.44 -19.97 15.91
C ALA A 168 7.03 -18.80 16.83
N TYR A 169 7.66 -18.72 18.01
CA TYR A 169 7.45 -17.62 18.95
C TYR A 169 7.89 -16.28 18.36
N LEU A 170 9.12 -16.18 17.86
CA LEU A 170 9.65 -14.97 17.24
C LEU A 170 8.87 -14.58 15.98
N THR A 171 8.43 -15.54 15.18
CA THR A 171 7.54 -15.29 14.02
C THR A 171 6.23 -14.62 14.46
N THR A 172 5.63 -15.10 15.55
CA THR A 172 4.40 -14.52 16.11
C THR A 172 4.63 -13.10 16.62
N LEU A 173 5.72 -12.87 17.36
CA LEU A 173 6.07 -11.55 17.86
C LEU A 173 6.37 -10.55 16.74
N ARG A 174 7.09 -10.95 15.68
CA ARG A 174 7.33 -10.11 14.51
C ARG A 174 6.03 -9.74 13.79
N ALA A 175 5.11 -10.69 13.64
CA ALA A 175 3.80 -10.43 13.06
C ALA A 175 2.96 -9.44 13.90
N GLN A 176 3.10 -9.45 15.22
CA GLN A 176 2.48 -8.46 16.10
C GLN A 176 3.20 -7.11 16.04
N ALA A 177 4.54 -7.11 16.05
CA ALA A 177 5.37 -5.90 15.97
C ALA A 177 5.13 -5.12 14.67
N ALA A 178 4.87 -5.81 13.56
CA ALA A 178 4.49 -5.21 12.28
C ALA A 178 3.19 -4.38 12.32
N ARG A 179 2.44 -4.42 13.43
CA ARG A 179 1.24 -3.60 13.68
C ARG A 179 1.52 -2.32 14.46
N ILE A 180 2.71 -2.19 15.07
CA ILE A 180 3.06 -1.07 15.95
C ILE A 180 3.45 0.17 15.15
N GLY A 181 4.11 -0.02 14.01
CA GLY A 181 4.54 1.05 13.12
C GLY A 181 5.02 0.48 11.78
N GLN A 182 5.15 1.35 10.79
CA GLN A 182 5.69 0.96 9.49
C GLN A 182 7.22 1.04 9.53
N SER A 183 7.90 -0.01 9.05
CA SER A 183 9.35 0.05 8.85
C SER A 183 9.70 0.97 7.67
N PRO A 184 10.92 1.55 7.63
CA PRO A 184 11.37 2.37 6.51
C PRO A 184 11.26 1.64 5.16
N ASP A 185 11.69 0.38 5.09
CA ASP A 185 11.62 -0.43 3.86
C ASP A 185 10.18 -0.65 3.40
N ARG A 186 9.26 -0.85 4.34
CA ARG A 186 7.83 -1.00 4.03
C ARG A 186 7.23 0.32 3.56
N LEU A 187 7.60 1.45 4.17
CA LEU A 187 7.18 2.77 3.69
C LEU A 187 7.70 3.04 2.27
N ALA A 188 8.97 2.72 1.99
CA ALA A 188 9.54 2.86 0.66
C ALA A 188 8.79 1.99 -0.38
N ALA A 189 8.48 0.73 -0.06
CA ALA A 189 7.69 -0.13 -0.91
C ALA A 189 6.27 0.43 -1.16
N LEU A 190 5.61 0.98 -0.13
CA LEU A 190 4.30 1.62 -0.26
C LEU A 190 4.35 2.89 -1.12
N VAL A 191 5.43 3.68 -1.03
CA VAL A 191 5.66 4.86 -1.88
C VAL A 191 5.73 4.44 -3.34
N GLU A 192 6.50 3.40 -3.69
CA GLU A 192 6.59 2.94 -5.09
C GLU A 192 5.24 2.42 -5.62
N ILE A 193 4.52 1.63 -4.82
CA ILE A 193 3.18 1.14 -5.18
C ILE A 193 2.22 2.31 -5.43
N GLN A 194 2.20 3.30 -4.53
CA GLN A 194 1.31 4.45 -4.65
C GLN A 194 1.73 5.37 -5.81
N ARG A 195 3.04 5.47 -6.08
CA ARG A 195 3.56 6.26 -7.21
C ARG A 195 3.05 5.71 -8.54
N GLU A 196 3.07 4.38 -8.69
CA GLU A 196 2.54 3.75 -9.89
C GLU A 196 1.02 3.90 -10.00
N ALA A 197 0.29 3.71 -8.89
CA ALA A 197 -1.15 3.95 -8.87
C ALA A 197 -1.52 5.40 -9.25
N ALA A 198 -0.77 6.38 -8.75
CA ALA A 198 -0.95 7.80 -9.07
C ALA A 198 -0.71 8.07 -10.57
N ARG A 199 0.32 7.49 -11.18
CA ARG A 199 0.58 7.61 -12.63
C ARG A 199 -0.58 7.07 -13.47
N VAL A 200 -1.06 5.87 -13.13
CA VAL A 200 -2.20 5.26 -13.84
C VAL A 200 -3.46 6.13 -13.72
N SER A 201 -3.76 6.64 -12.53
CA SER A 201 -4.91 7.53 -12.32
C SER A 201 -4.74 8.88 -13.03
N LEU A 202 -3.52 9.41 -13.11
CA LEU A 202 -3.22 10.65 -13.84
C LEU A 202 -3.42 10.50 -15.35
N ASP A 203 -2.97 9.39 -15.93
CA ASP A 203 -3.16 9.13 -17.36
C ASP A 203 -4.64 8.95 -17.71
N ALA A 204 -5.40 8.29 -16.83
CA ALA A 204 -6.86 8.19 -16.95
C ALA A 204 -7.53 9.57 -16.89
N ALA A 205 -7.19 10.40 -15.89
CA ALA A 205 -7.73 11.73 -15.74
C ALA A 205 -7.38 12.64 -16.93
N ARG A 206 -6.13 12.62 -17.40
CA ARG A 206 -5.70 13.37 -18.59
C ARG A 206 -6.41 12.93 -19.85
N THR A 207 -6.64 11.63 -20.00
CA THR A 207 -7.40 11.08 -21.13
C THR A 207 -8.85 11.52 -21.09
N ALA A 208 -9.48 11.52 -19.91
CA ALA A 208 -10.84 12.00 -19.70
C ALA A 208 -10.98 13.51 -19.98
N LEU A 209 -9.95 14.29 -19.68
CA LEU A 209 -9.90 15.74 -19.91
C LEU A 209 -9.49 16.13 -21.34
N ARG A 210 -9.24 15.17 -22.25
CA ARG A 210 -8.91 15.51 -23.64
C ARG A 210 -10.12 16.16 -24.29
N PRO A 211 -9.95 17.32 -24.97
CA PRO A 211 -11.03 17.88 -25.77
C PRO A 211 -11.47 16.85 -26.80
N ALA A 212 -12.79 16.73 -26.99
CA ALA A 212 -13.34 15.85 -28.01
C ALA A 212 -12.71 16.21 -29.36
N PRO A 213 -12.24 15.22 -30.15
CA PRO A 213 -11.67 15.51 -31.45
C PRO A 213 -12.72 16.26 -32.27
N LEU A 214 -12.36 17.44 -32.77
CA LEU A 214 -13.21 18.17 -33.70
C LEU A 214 -13.57 17.21 -34.84
N PRO A 215 -14.84 17.17 -35.28
CA PRO A 215 -15.22 16.35 -36.41
C PRO A 215 -14.33 16.77 -37.58
N ARG A 216 -13.44 15.88 -38.01
CA ARG A 216 -12.74 16.07 -39.29
C ARG A 216 -13.85 16.11 -40.32
N PHE A 217 -13.89 17.19 -41.12
CA PHE A 217 -14.77 17.27 -42.27
C PHE A 217 -14.69 15.94 -43.01
N ALA A 218 -15.85 15.30 -43.22
CA ALA A 218 -15.92 14.09 -44.02
C ALA A 218 -15.22 14.37 -45.35
N PRO A 219 -14.37 13.47 -45.87
CA PRO A 219 -13.75 13.65 -47.18
C PRO A 219 -14.81 14.05 -48.20
N SER A 220 -14.51 15.06 -49.02
CA SER A 220 -15.40 15.54 -50.09
C SER A 220 -15.74 14.43 -51.09
N ASP A 221 -14.92 13.39 -51.16
CA ASP A 221 -15.11 12.18 -51.98
C ASP A 221 -16.00 11.15 -51.28
N ARG A 222 -17.11 11.59 -50.67
CA ARG A 222 -18.16 10.65 -50.32
C ARG A 222 -18.88 10.31 -51.62
N PRO A 223 -18.84 9.05 -52.11
CA PRO A 223 -19.67 8.66 -53.24
C PRO A 223 -21.11 9.02 -52.87
N GLY A 224 -21.78 9.80 -53.73
CA GLY A 224 -23.09 10.39 -53.41
C GLY A 224 -24.08 9.35 -52.88
N GLU A 225 -25.10 9.77 -52.12
CA GLU A 225 -26.07 8.88 -51.45
C GLU A 225 -26.64 7.77 -52.34
N ALA A 226 -26.70 7.98 -53.66
CA ALA A 226 -27.09 6.98 -54.65
C ALA A 226 -26.16 5.73 -54.71
N LEU A 227 -24.85 5.88 -54.44
CA LEU A 227 -23.88 4.78 -54.38
C LEU A 227 -23.88 4.07 -53.02
N VAL A 228 -24.29 4.74 -51.94
CA VAL A 228 -24.39 4.13 -50.61
C VAL A 228 -25.71 3.34 -50.48
N ALA A 229 -26.80 3.87 -51.01
CA ALA A 229 -28.10 3.18 -51.00
C ALA A 229 -28.14 1.92 -51.89
N SER A 230 -27.34 1.87 -52.97
CA SER A 230 -27.22 0.71 -53.85
C SER A 230 -26.34 -0.41 -53.27
N ASN A 231 -25.40 -0.09 -52.39
CA ASN A 231 -24.52 -1.08 -51.74
C ASN A 231 -25.03 -1.56 -50.36
N LEU A 232 -25.98 -0.87 -49.73
CA LEU A 232 -26.55 -1.26 -48.44
C LEU A 232 -27.75 -2.23 -48.55
N ARG A 233 -28.23 -2.54 -49.77
CA ARG A 233 -29.32 -3.50 -49.99
C ARG A 233 -28.87 -4.88 -50.48
N SER A 234 -27.57 -5.12 -50.66
CA SER A 234 -27.04 -6.39 -51.21
C SER A 234 -26.12 -7.17 -50.26
N SER A 235 -26.22 -6.97 -48.94
CA SER A 235 -25.59 -7.86 -47.96
C SER A 235 -26.55 -8.93 -47.44
N VAL A 236 -27.14 -9.70 -48.37
CA VAL A 236 -27.66 -11.04 -48.09
C VAL A 236 -26.97 -11.96 -49.10
N GLY A 237 -25.91 -12.65 -48.66
CA GLY A 237 -25.28 -13.72 -49.46
C GLY A 237 -23.85 -13.50 -49.96
N PHE A 238 -23.06 -12.57 -49.41
CA PHE A 238 -21.62 -12.56 -49.72
C PHE A 238 -20.91 -13.68 -48.97
N GLN A 239 -20.54 -14.73 -49.71
CA GLN A 239 -19.54 -15.69 -49.26
C GLN A 239 -18.22 -14.96 -48.98
N ALA A 240 -17.52 -15.42 -47.95
CA ALA A 240 -16.24 -14.90 -47.50
C ALA A 240 -15.22 -14.85 -48.65
N SER A 241 -14.98 -13.67 -49.21
CA SER A 241 -13.77 -13.39 -49.99
C SER A 241 -12.69 -12.89 -49.03
N GLU A 242 -11.50 -13.48 -49.13
CA GLU A 242 -10.30 -13.11 -48.37
C GLU A 242 -10.09 -11.60 -48.32
N VAL A 243 -10.05 -11.08 -47.09
CA VAL A 243 -9.65 -9.70 -46.80
C VAL A 243 -8.13 -9.63 -46.98
N TYR A 244 -7.68 -9.27 -48.19
CA TYR A 244 -6.31 -8.80 -48.40
C TYR A 244 -6.25 -7.31 -48.01
N GLY A 245 -6.02 -7.08 -46.72
CA GLY A 245 -5.78 -5.76 -46.14
C GLY A 245 -5.35 -5.93 -44.68
N PRO A 246 -4.43 -5.10 -44.16
CA PRO A 246 -3.94 -5.27 -42.79
C PRO A 246 -5.11 -5.15 -41.81
N VAL A 247 -5.26 -6.17 -40.97
CA VAL A 247 -6.26 -6.27 -39.91
C VAL A 247 -6.18 -5.02 -39.02
N MET A 248 -7.10 -4.07 -39.21
CA MET A 248 -7.32 -3.01 -38.23
C MET A 248 -7.91 -3.65 -36.97
N ARG A 249 -7.06 -3.88 -35.98
CA ARG A 249 -7.47 -4.26 -34.63
C ARG A 249 -8.28 -3.12 -34.03
N VAL A 250 -9.60 -3.29 -34.00
CA VAL A 250 -10.50 -2.48 -33.19
C VAL A 250 -10.18 -2.77 -31.73
N ALA A 251 -9.57 -1.81 -31.03
CA ALA A 251 -9.29 -1.90 -29.60
C ALA A 251 -10.63 -1.86 -28.84
N THR A 252 -11.16 -3.04 -28.51
CA THR A 252 -12.17 -3.18 -27.47
C THR A 252 -11.52 -2.96 -26.10
N ARG A 253 -12.25 -2.27 -25.23
CA ARG A 253 -11.80 -1.62 -23.98
C ARG A 253 -11.33 -2.58 -22.86
N GLN A 254 -10.97 -3.83 -23.16
CA GLN A 254 -10.71 -4.86 -22.15
C GLN A 254 -9.40 -5.64 -22.30
N ASP A 255 -8.61 -5.44 -23.36
CA ASP A 255 -7.28 -6.03 -23.48
C ASP A 255 -6.21 -4.95 -23.69
N VAL A 256 -5.69 -4.41 -22.59
CA VAL A 256 -4.37 -3.75 -22.59
C VAL A 256 -3.35 -4.82 -22.21
N GLY A 257 -3.14 -5.78 -23.11
CA GLY A 257 -1.90 -6.54 -23.14
C GLY A 257 -0.81 -5.59 -23.62
N VAL A 258 0.10 -5.22 -22.74
CA VAL A 258 1.33 -4.49 -23.11
C VAL A 258 2.04 -5.34 -24.16
N SER A 259 2.05 -4.86 -25.40
CA SER A 259 2.84 -5.45 -26.46
C SER A 259 4.31 -5.14 -26.15
N GLU A 260 4.97 -6.04 -25.43
CA GLU A 260 6.43 -6.10 -25.33
C GLU A 260 6.97 -6.48 -26.71
N GLY A 261 7.09 -5.50 -27.60
CA GLY A 261 7.53 -5.77 -28.96
C GLY A 261 7.97 -4.50 -29.67
N SER A 262 9.27 -4.45 -29.97
CA SER A 262 9.90 -3.55 -30.94
C SER A 262 9.79 -2.06 -30.62
N SER A 263 10.73 -1.56 -29.82
CA SER A 263 11.08 -0.13 -29.76
C SER A 263 11.53 0.31 -31.15
N ASP A 264 10.61 0.84 -31.95
CA ASP A 264 10.90 1.53 -33.22
C ASP A 264 11.85 2.71 -32.92
N PRO A 265 13.10 2.69 -33.40
CA PRO A 265 14.10 3.72 -33.10
C PRO A 265 13.77 5.08 -33.75
N ASP A 266 12.81 5.13 -34.67
CA ASP A 266 12.38 6.37 -35.33
C ASP A 266 11.17 7.03 -34.62
N LEU A 267 10.58 6.37 -33.61
CA LEU A 267 9.58 7.02 -32.77
C LEU A 267 10.27 7.93 -31.75
N PRO A 268 9.83 9.20 -31.61
CA PRO A 268 10.34 10.06 -30.56
C PRO A 268 10.15 9.34 -29.22
N PRO A 269 11.14 9.40 -28.31
CA PRO A 269 11.11 8.62 -27.08
C PRO A 269 9.78 8.85 -26.38
N LEU A 270 9.09 7.75 -26.04
CA LEU A 270 7.89 7.79 -25.22
C LEU A 270 8.20 8.69 -24.03
N LYS A 271 7.44 9.79 -23.90
CA LYS A 271 7.70 10.82 -22.89
C LYS A 271 8.00 10.13 -21.57
N ALA A 272 9.13 10.47 -20.96
CA ALA A 272 9.53 9.93 -19.68
C ALA A 272 8.32 10.01 -18.73
N SER A 273 7.94 8.86 -18.19
CA SER A 273 6.89 8.77 -17.17
C SER A 273 7.15 9.86 -16.13
N GLU A 274 6.12 10.62 -15.81
CA GLU A 274 6.24 11.82 -15.00
C GLU A 274 6.93 11.47 -13.67
N ALA A 275 8.03 12.17 -13.38
CA ALA A 275 8.83 11.91 -12.19
C ALA A 275 8.09 12.45 -10.97
N LEU A 276 7.20 11.63 -10.38
CA LEU A 276 6.56 11.89 -9.08
C LEU A 276 7.54 11.59 -7.93
N ALA A 277 8.72 12.21 -7.98
CA ALA A 277 9.84 11.94 -7.09
C ALA A 277 9.91 12.90 -5.89
N SER A 278 9.29 14.08 -6.01
CA SER A 278 9.26 15.09 -4.95
C SER A 278 7.86 15.69 -4.76
N GLU A 279 7.63 16.30 -3.59
CA GLU A 279 6.42 17.11 -3.33
C GLU A 279 6.27 18.25 -4.36
N SER A 280 7.38 18.82 -4.82
CA SER A 280 7.37 19.87 -5.84
C SER A 280 6.85 19.36 -7.19
N ASP A 281 7.13 18.11 -7.54
CA ASP A 281 6.59 17.47 -8.75
C ASP A 281 5.10 17.19 -8.58
N ILE A 282 4.68 16.68 -7.42
CA ILE A 282 3.25 16.50 -7.09
C ILE A 282 2.50 17.83 -7.24
N ALA A 283 3.01 18.92 -6.65
CA ALA A 283 2.39 20.24 -6.76
C ALA A 283 2.34 20.76 -8.21
N ARG A 284 3.37 20.48 -9.03
CA ARG A 284 3.39 20.82 -10.46
C ARG A 284 2.29 20.07 -11.21
N VAL A 285 2.15 18.77 -10.95
CA VAL A 285 1.12 17.93 -11.59
C VAL A 285 -0.29 18.35 -11.18
N ILE A 286 -0.51 18.69 -9.90
CA ILE A 286 -1.81 19.22 -9.43
C ILE A 286 -2.19 20.49 -10.20
N ARG A 287 -1.24 21.40 -10.44
CA ARG A 287 -1.48 22.62 -11.23
C ARG A 287 -1.79 22.33 -12.70
N ASP A 288 -1.04 21.43 -13.35
CA ASP A 288 -1.34 20.99 -14.73
C ASP A 288 -2.74 20.37 -14.83
N LEU A 289 -3.07 19.46 -13.91
CA LEU A 289 -4.38 18.80 -13.89
C LEU A 289 -5.51 19.80 -13.63
N SER A 290 -5.31 20.75 -12.72
CA SER A 290 -6.25 21.86 -12.48
C SER A 290 -6.51 22.66 -13.75
N SER A 291 -5.46 23.12 -14.43
CA SER A 291 -5.59 23.94 -15.65
C SER A 291 -6.33 23.19 -16.78
N ARG A 292 -6.07 21.88 -16.92
CA ARG A 292 -6.82 21.02 -17.86
C ARG A 292 -8.27 20.86 -17.46
N ALA A 293 -8.55 20.64 -16.17
CA ALA A 293 -9.91 20.52 -15.66
C ALA A 293 -10.71 21.82 -15.81
N GLU A 294 -10.07 22.98 -15.70
CA GLU A 294 -10.68 24.29 -16.02
C GLU A 294 -11.03 24.37 -17.51
N THR A 295 -10.08 24.02 -18.38
CA THR A 295 -10.27 24.09 -19.83
C THR A 295 -11.38 23.15 -20.31
N ALA A 296 -11.51 21.98 -19.66
CA ALA A 296 -12.57 21.01 -19.94
C ALA A 296 -13.92 21.37 -19.27
N GLY A 297 -14.00 22.45 -18.49
CA GLY A 297 -15.22 22.84 -17.78
C GLY A 297 -15.62 21.89 -16.64
N VAL A 298 -14.67 21.10 -16.12
CA VAL A 298 -14.88 20.16 -15.01
C VAL A 298 -14.84 20.89 -13.66
N LEU A 299 -14.01 21.92 -13.53
CA LEU A 299 -14.08 22.83 -12.38
C LEU A 299 -15.27 23.76 -12.59
N GLY A 300 -16.13 23.90 -11.57
CA GLY A 300 -17.20 24.90 -11.59
C GLY A 300 -16.64 26.25 -12.03
N GLY A 301 -17.39 26.96 -12.88
CA GLY A 301 -16.94 28.20 -13.54
C GLY A 301 -16.31 29.17 -12.54
N PRO A 302 -15.43 30.09 -13.00
CA PRO A 302 -14.84 31.07 -12.11
C PRO A 302 -15.95 31.70 -11.29
N ALA A 303 -15.74 31.90 -9.99
CA ALA A 303 -16.61 32.77 -9.23
C ALA A 303 -16.59 34.12 -9.96
N VAL A 304 -17.59 34.36 -10.82
CA VAL A 304 -17.71 35.58 -11.61
C VAL A 304 -18.07 36.67 -10.62
N ALA A 305 -17.05 37.26 -10.00
CA ALA A 305 -17.10 38.64 -9.63
C ALA A 305 -16.84 39.45 -10.91
N GLY A 306 -17.92 39.78 -11.63
CA GLY A 306 -17.91 40.82 -12.66
C GLY A 306 -17.18 40.47 -13.96
N THR A 307 -17.89 40.62 -15.07
CA THR A 307 -17.39 40.63 -16.43
C THR A 307 -16.35 41.74 -16.66
N ASP A 308 -15.16 41.41 -17.16
CA ASP A 308 -14.42 42.30 -18.06
C ASP A 308 -13.50 41.51 -19.01
N PRO A 309 -13.77 41.47 -20.33
CA PRO A 309 -12.98 40.71 -21.31
C PRO A 309 -11.91 41.58 -21.97
N MET A 310 -10.92 42.09 -21.21
CA MET A 310 -9.63 42.55 -21.76
C MET A 310 -8.54 42.47 -20.68
N GLN A 311 -7.87 41.32 -20.57
CA GLN A 311 -6.56 41.28 -19.92
C GLN A 311 -5.62 40.30 -20.62
N THR A 312 -5.17 40.74 -21.79
CA THR A 312 -3.94 40.26 -22.42
C THR A 312 -2.76 40.61 -21.51
N GLY A 313 -2.00 39.59 -21.07
CA GLY A 313 -0.66 39.79 -20.51
C GLY A 313 -0.49 39.68 -18.99
N ALA A 314 -1.42 39.08 -18.23
CA ALA A 314 -1.18 38.81 -16.81
C ALA A 314 -0.20 37.63 -16.63
N ILE A 315 1.07 37.96 -16.38
CA ILE A 315 2.03 37.05 -15.74
C ILE A 315 1.36 36.52 -14.45
N PRO A 316 1.31 35.21 -14.19
CA PRO A 316 0.66 34.69 -12.99
C PRO A 316 1.33 35.28 -11.76
N ALA A 317 0.55 36.03 -10.97
CA ALA A 317 0.99 36.56 -9.70
C ALA A 317 1.44 35.39 -8.80
N PRO A 318 2.58 35.51 -8.09
CA PRO A 318 2.96 34.52 -7.10
C PRO A 318 1.84 34.48 -6.05
N GLY A 319 1.26 33.29 -5.87
CA GLY A 319 0.24 33.04 -4.86
C GLY A 319 0.73 33.37 -3.44
N PRO A 320 -0.18 33.44 -2.47
CA PRO A 320 0.10 34.00 -1.15
C PRO A 320 1.31 33.33 -0.50
N SER A 321 2.25 34.16 -0.08
CA SER A 321 3.38 33.84 0.79
C SER A 321 2.86 33.57 2.21
N ALA A 322 2.17 32.45 2.39
CA ALA A 322 2.14 31.75 3.67
C ALA A 322 3.28 30.74 3.65
N SER A 323 3.99 30.61 4.76
CA SER A 323 4.94 29.53 5.02
C SER A 323 4.19 28.20 5.06
N ASP A 324 3.69 27.73 3.93
CA ASP A 324 2.96 26.47 3.83
C ASP A 324 4.00 25.35 3.82
N ALA A 325 4.11 24.66 4.95
CA ALA A 325 4.97 23.50 5.12
C ALA A 325 4.67 22.40 4.08
N ARG A 326 3.52 22.45 3.39
CA ARG A 326 3.06 21.49 2.37
C ARG A 326 2.30 22.12 1.19
N PRO A 327 2.98 22.57 0.12
CA PRO A 327 2.35 23.26 -1.01
C PRO A 327 1.36 22.40 -1.81
N SER A 328 1.58 21.09 -1.89
CA SER A 328 0.66 20.14 -2.55
C SER A 328 -0.72 20.13 -1.88
N LEU A 329 -0.76 20.02 -0.55
CA LEU A 329 -2.01 19.96 0.23
C LEU A 329 -2.78 21.28 0.18
N ALA A 330 -2.10 22.41 0.18
CA ALA A 330 -2.72 23.73 0.03
C ALA A 330 -3.45 23.84 -1.33
N LEU A 331 -2.82 23.38 -2.42
CA LEU A 331 -3.44 23.34 -3.74
C LEU A 331 -4.66 22.39 -3.78
N LEU A 332 -4.54 21.21 -3.17
CA LEU A 332 -5.65 20.25 -3.08
C LEU A 332 -6.84 20.82 -2.31
N ALA A 333 -6.60 21.52 -1.19
CA ALA A 333 -7.64 22.16 -0.40
C ALA A 333 -8.41 23.22 -1.22
N ALA A 334 -7.69 24.03 -2.01
CA ALA A 334 -8.29 25.00 -2.91
C ALA A 334 -9.15 24.34 -4.01
N LEU A 335 -8.67 23.23 -4.59
CA LEU A 335 -9.39 22.49 -5.63
C LEU A 335 -10.66 21.81 -5.11
N ARG A 336 -10.65 21.30 -3.88
CA ARG A 336 -11.81 20.63 -3.29
C ARG A 336 -13.07 21.51 -3.32
N GLN A 337 -12.93 22.80 -3.02
CA GLN A 337 -14.06 23.73 -3.03
C GLN A 337 -14.66 23.91 -4.43
N ARG A 338 -13.82 23.88 -5.46
CA ARG A 338 -14.25 24.07 -6.86
C ARG A 338 -14.88 22.80 -7.45
N LEU A 339 -14.43 21.63 -7.01
CA LEU A 339 -14.95 20.33 -7.43
C LEU A 339 -16.27 19.93 -6.72
N ALA A 340 -16.64 20.64 -5.63
CA ALA A 340 -17.91 20.44 -4.94
C ALA A 340 -19.12 20.86 -5.78
N GLN A 341 -18.92 21.74 -6.77
CA GLN A 341 -19.98 22.15 -7.68
C GLN A 341 -20.39 21.00 -8.64
N PRO A 342 -21.66 20.98 -9.10
CA PRO A 342 -22.09 20.02 -10.10
C PRO A 342 -21.28 20.21 -11.38
N ALA A 343 -20.58 19.15 -11.81
CA ALA A 343 -19.85 19.14 -13.07
C ALA A 343 -20.77 18.76 -14.23
N ALA A 344 -20.46 19.26 -15.43
CA ALA A 344 -21.16 18.89 -16.66
C ALA A 344 -21.01 17.39 -16.97
N ASP A 345 -19.84 16.81 -16.72
CA ASP A 345 -19.58 15.38 -16.85
C ASP A 345 -19.17 14.77 -15.49
N PRO A 346 -20.04 13.97 -14.85
CA PRO A 346 -19.73 13.36 -13.55
C PRO A 346 -18.64 12.28 -13.63
N LEU A 347 -18.42 11.66 -14.80
CA LEU A 347 -17.39 10.64 -14.97
C LEU A 347 -16.00 11.28 -15.06
N GLN A 348 -15.86 12.35 -15.84
CA GLN A 348 -14.61 13.12 -15.89
C GLN A 348 -14.23 13.66 -14.50
N ARG A 349 -15.22 14.19 -13.77
CA ARG A 349 -14.98 14.63 -12.38
C ARG A 349 -14.51 13.50 -11.48
N ALA A 350 -15.07 12.29 -11.62
CA ALA A 350 -14.67 11.15 -10.82
C ALA A 350 -13.21 10.73 -11.10
N ASP A 351 -12.77 10.74 -12.36
CA ASP A 351 -11.39 10.43 -12.72
C ASP A 351 -10.40 11.49 -12.21
N VAL A 352 -10.76 12.77 -12.28
CA VAL A 352 -9.96 13.86 -11.70
C VAL A 352 -9.85 13.72 -10.18
N VAL A 353 -10.97 13.51 -9.48
CA VAL A 353 -10.98 13.33 -8.02
C VAL A 353 -10.15 12.12 -7.61
N ARG A 354 -10.19 11.03 -8.38
CA ARG A 354 -9.37 9.85 -8.13
C ARG A 354 -7.88 10.17 -8.25
N ALA A 355 -7.46 10.83 -9.32
CA ALA A 355 -6.06 11.22 -9.50
C ALA A 355 -5.58 12.15 -8.38
N LEU A 356 -6.40 13.12 -7.94
CA LEU A 356 -6.07 14.00 -6.82
C LEU A 356 -5.96 13.24 -5.49
N SER A 357 -6.82 12.24 -5.25
CA SER A 357 -6.75 11.38 -4.07
C SER A 357 -5.47 10.52 -4.04
N ASP A 358 -5.08 9.95 -5.18
CA ASP A 358 -3.86 9.13 -5.26
C ASP A 358 -2.59 9.98 -5.10
N LEU A 359 -2.59 11.23 -5.60
CA LEU A 359 -1.52 12.20 -5.38
C LEU A 359 -1.44 12.65 -3.92
N GLU A 360 -2.57 12.90 -3.26
CA GLU A 360 -2.60 13.22 -1.83
C GLU A 360 -2.03 12.07 -1.00
N ALA A 361 -2.43 10.84 -1.30
CA ALA A 361 -1.93 9.67 -0.59
C ALA A 361 -0.42 9.48 -0.77
N LEU A 362 0.08 9.68 -1.99
CA LEU A 362 1.52 9.63 -2.30
C LEU A 362 2.28 10.69 -1.49
N ASP A 363 1.76 11.90 -1.42
CA ASP A 363 2.35 13.01 -0.69
C ASP A 363 2.50 12.69 0.81
N TYR A 364 1.47 12.15 1.47
CA TYR A 364 1.59 11.69 2.87
C TYR A 364 2.64 10.58 3.05
N LEU A 365 2.70 9.61 2.14
CA LEU A 365 3.66 8.50 2.23
C LEU A 365 5.10 8.96 2.02
N MET A 366 5.34 9.89 1.10
CA MET A 366 6.67 10.45 0.84
C MET A 366 7.17 11.27 2.03
N ALA A 367 6.32 12.13 2.60
CA ALA A 367 6.65 12.86 3.83
C ALA A 367 6.96 11.89 4.98
N ALA A 368 6.23 10.78 5.08
CA ALA A 368 6.48 9.75 6.08
C ALA A 368 7.80 9.01 5.90
N ALA A 369 8.17 8.70 4.65
CA ALA A 369 9.42 8.03 4.33
C ALA A 369 10.65 8.94 4.56
N ALA A 370 10.49 10.26 4.41
CA ALA A 370 11.56 11.23 4.67
C ALA A 370 11.72 11.58 6.16
N ALA A 371 10.70 11.33 6.98
CA ALA A 371 10.74 11.60 8.40
C ALA A 371 11.68 10.62 9.14
N PRO A 372 12.33 11.06 10.25
CA PRO A 372 13.11 10.16 11.07
C PRO A 372 12.24 9.01 11.59
N SER A 373 12.75 7.78 11.55
CA SER A 373 12.02 6.62 12.03
C SER A 373 12.00 6.59 13.57
N HIS A 374 10.89 6.11 14.14
CA HIS A 374 10.83 5.88 15.58
C HIS A 374 11.82 4.77 15.99
N PRO A 375 12.48 4.86 17.15
CA PRO A 375 13.46 3.84 17.57
C PRO A 375 12.83 2.48 17.90
N LEU A 376 11.55 2.44 18.29
CA LEU A 376 10.86 1.23 18.76
C LEU A 376 10.86 0.05 17.78
N PRO A 377 10.46 0.17 16.49
CA PRO A 377 10.51 -0.95 15.57
C PRO A 377 11.93 -1.52 15.40
N ALA A 378 12.94 -0.65 15.35
CA ALA A 378 14.34 -1.07 15.27
C ALA A 378 14.79 -1.81 16.54
N ALA A 379 14.42 -1.31 17.73
CA ALA A 379 14.76 -1.95 19.00
C ALA A 379 14.05 -3.31 19.20
N LEU A 380 12.80 -3.43 18.72
CA LEU A 380 12.09 -4.71 18.68
C LEU A 380 12.82 -5.72 17.80
N GLU A 381 13.15 -5.35 16.55
CA GLU A 381 13.83 -6.26 15.63
C GLU A 381 15.25 -6.61 16.12
N ALA A 382 15.97 -5.67 16.72
CA ALA A 382 17.27 -5.93 17.34
C ALA A 382 17.16 -6.97 18.47
N THR A 383 16.12 -6.86 19.32
CA THR A 383 15.88 -7.84 20.40
C THR A 383 15.53 -9.22 19.82
N PHE A 384 14.66 -9.28 18.81
CA PHE A 384 14.30 -10.54 18.14
C PHE A 384 15.52 -11.19 17.48
N SER A 385 16.31 -10.40 16.76
CA SER A 385 17.53 -10.85 16.09
C SER A 385 18.60 -11.33 17.09
N ALA A 386 18.72 -10.68 18.24
CA ALA A 386 19.65 -11.10 19.29
C ALA A 386 19.22 -12.44 19.91
N ILE A 387 17.92 -12.66 20.15
CA ILE A 387 17.39 -13.95 20.62
C ILE A 387 17.62 -15.04 19.58
N GLU A 388 17.30 -14.76 18.31
CA GLU A 388 17.48 -15.71 17.20
C GLU A 388 18.95 -16.08 17.01
N LYS A 389 19.85 -15.09 17.06
CA LYS A 389 21.29 -15.32 16.97
C LYS A 389 21.80 -16.12 18.17
N ALA A 390 21.41 -15.75 19.39
CA ALA A 390 21.80 -16.49 20.59
C ALA A 390 21.31 -17.95 20.55
N HIS A 391 20.11 -18.17 20.01
CA HIS A 391 19.58 -19.51 19.77
C HIS A 391 20.41 -20.25 18.72
N ALA A 392 20.64 -19.66 17.55
CA ALA A 392 21.46 -20.28 16.50
C ALA A 392 22.88 -20.64 16.97
N ASP A 393 23.53 -19.75 17.73
CA ASP A 393 24.89 -19.93 18.25
C ASP A 393 24.96 -21.01 19.35
N SER A 394 23.92 -21.12 20.20
CA SER A 394 23.90 -22.05 21.34
C SER A 394 23.35 -23.43 20.97
N CYS A 395 22.41 -23.45 20.03
CA CYS A 395 21.78 -24.65 19.50
C CYS A 395 22.50 -25.18 18.26
N GLY A 396 23.72 -24.68 18.00
CA GLY A 396 24.54 -24.88 16.80
C GLY A 396 24.73 -26.35 16.41
N CYS A 397 23.70 -26.92 15.80
CA CYS A 397 23.61 -28.15 15.01
C CYS A 397 22.23 -28.12 14.31
N LYS A 398 21.94 -27.11 13.48
CA LYS A 398 21.11 -27.35 12.29
C LYS A 398 21.98 -28.16 11.31
N GLY A 399 22.16 -29.44 11.66
CA GLY A 399 22.61 -30.52 10.79
C GLY A 399 21.44 -31.47 10.63
#